data_AF-A0A3L7T0T9-F1
#
_entry.id   AF-A0A3L7T0T9-F1
#
_cell.length_a   1.000
_cell.length_b   1.000
_cell.length_c   1.000
_cell.angle_alpha   90.00
_cell.angle_beta   90.00
_cell.angle_gamma   90.00
#
_symmetry.space_group_name_H-M   'P 1'
#
loop_
_entity.id
_entity.type
_entity.pdbx_description
1 polymer ?
#
loop_
_entity_poly.entity_id
_entity_poly.type
_entity_poly.pdbx_seq_one_letter_code
_entity_poly.pdbx_strand_id
1 'polypeptide(L)'
;MAHVAKCRGDYAPWVKLTANAAALPVERVHLLSDEIVRWASASAVASAHAYLFIFESGIFPSADRRVLYQCLRARFGNFESIESSPGHEFMGHERAELAAVIECAMLNAWGFTVEFETAARAVAVDHDGEIKVWAESGEASTEAELFARRVRGGS
;
A
#
# COMPACT_ATOMS: atom_id res chain seq x y z
N MET A 1 1.10 20.14 11.14
CA MET A 1 0.40 20.02 9.84
C MET A 1 -0.23 18.65 9.84
N ALA A 2 -1.55 18.52 9.66
CA ALA A 2 -2.18 17.21 9.49
C ALA A 2 -1.54 16.56 8.25
N HIS A 3 -0.88 15.42 8.41
CA HIS A 3 -0.51 14.61 7.27
C HIS A 3 -1.81 14.06 6.70
N VAL A 4 -2.03 14.28 5.41
CA VAL A 4 -3.19 13.74 4.70
C VAL A 4 -2.62 12.71 3.75
N ALA A 5 -3.27 11.55 3.66
CA ALA A 5 -2.96 10.58 2.63
C ALA A 5 -3.06 11.26 1.26
N LYS A 6 -1.93 11.35 0.55
CA LYS A 6 -1.86 11.93 -0.78
C LYS A 6 -1.33 10.89 -1.74
N CYS A 7 -1.82 10.90 -2.97
CA CYS A 7 -1.18 10.15 -4.05
C CYS A 7 0.26 10.67 -4.19
N ARG A 8 1.23 9.80 -3.91
CA ARG A 8 2.66 10.10 -4.10
C ARG A 8 3.26 9.44 -5.34
N GLY A 9 2.45 8.75 -6.14
CA GLY A 9 2.90 8.04 -7.35
C GLY A 9 3.72 8.91 -8.32
N ASP A 10 3.45 10.22 -8.34
CA ASP A 10 4.13 11.19 -9.21
C ASP A 10 5.33 11.91 -8.57
N TYR A 11 5.57 11.70 -7.26
CA TYR A 11 6.63 12.37 -6.51
C TYR A 11 7.83 11.45 -6.28
N ALA A 12 8.95 11.86 -6.88
CA ALA A 12 10.19 11.13 -7.08
C ALA A 12 11.04 10.82 -5.83
N PRO A 13 12.14 10.06 -6.00
CA PRO A 13 12.39 9.07 -7.05
C PRO A 13 11.96 7.68 -6.60
N TRP A 14 11.08 7.05 -7.39
CA TRP A 14 10.62 5.68 -7.14
C TRP A 14 11.59 4.67 -7.74
N VAL A 15 11.92 3.62 -6.98
CA VAL A 15 12.61 2.44 -7.46
C VAL A 15 11.59 1.35 -7.74
N LYS A 16 11.52 0.91 -9.00
CA LYS A 16 10.68 -0.21 -9.40
C LYS A 16 11.28 -1.52 -8.89
N LEU A 17 10.45 -2.35 -8.26
CA LEU A 17 10.82 -3.69 -7.87
C LEU A 17 10.83 -4.62 -9.09
N THR A 18 11.68 -5.63 -9.03
CA THR A 18 11.72 -6.70 -10.03
C THR A 18 10.63 -7.75 -9.81
N ALA A 19 9.90 -7.68 -8.68
CA ALA A 19 8.70 -8.48 -8.43
C ALA A 19 7.45 -7.70 -8.87
N ASN A 20 6.42 -8.42 -9.32
CA ASN A 20 5.13 -7.87 -9.70
C ASN A 20 4.03 -8.58 -8.89
N ALA A 21 3.11 -7.81 -8.31
CA ALA A 21 2.04 -8.30 -7.45
C ALA A 21 1.04 -9.19 -8.22
N ALA A 22 0.71 -8.85 -9.47
CA ALA A 22 -0.19 -9.62 -10.31
C ALA A 22 0.39 -10.97 -10.76
N ALA A 23 1.72 -11.15 -10.67
CA ALA A 23 2.38 -12.44 -10.95
C ALA A 23 2.39 -13.39 -9.74
N LEU A 24 1.93 -12.96 -8.56
CA LEU A 24 1.89 -13.80 -7.37
C LEU A 24 0.65 -14.71 -7.37
N PRO A 25 0.79 -15.96 -6.89
CA PRO A 25 -0.38 -16.77 -6.54
C PRO A 25 -1.27 -16.03 -5.54
N VAL A 26 -2.58 -16.12 -5.72
CA VAL A 26 -3.58 -15.39 -4.91
C VAL A 26 -3.42 -15.66 -3.42
N GLU A 27 -3.05 -16.88 -3.06
CA GLU A 27 -2.80 -17.31 -1.68
C GLU A 27 -1.58 -16.63 -1.05
N ARG A 28 -0.76 -15.92 -1.80
CA ARG A 28 0.42 -15.18 -1.31
C ARG A 28 0.19 -13.67 -1.22
N VAL A 29 -0.97 -13.16 -1.64
CA VAL A 29 -1.26 -11.72 -1.63
C VAL A 29 -1.24 -11.16 -0.20
N HIS A 30 -1.72 -11.92 0.79
CA HIS A 30 -1.64 -11.54 2.21
C HIS A 30 -0.19 -11.39 2.71
N LEU A 31 0.75 -12.23 2.24
CA LEU A 31 2.16 -12.08 2.60
C LEU A 31 2.77 -10.81 2.00
N LEU A 32 2.33 -10.45 0.78
CA LEU A 32 2.75 -9.22 0.14
C LEU A 32 2.19 -7.99 0.87
N SER A 33 0.92 -7.99 1.29
CA SER A 33 0.35 -6.86 2.03
C SER A 33 1.07 -6.66 3.38
N ASP A 34 1.35 -7.74 4.11
CA ASP A 34 2.13 -7.68 5.35
C ASP A 34 3.55 -7.15 5.12
N GLU A 35 4.22 -7.60 4.07
CA GLU A 35 5.57 -7.14 3.72
C GLU A 35 5.59 -5.67 3.30
N ILE A 36 4.58 -5.20 2.55
CA ILE A 36 4.40 -3.79 2.21
C ILE A 36 4.31 -2.95 3.48
N VAL A 37 3.46 -3.34 4.42
CA VAL A 37 3.28 -2.63 5.71
C VAL A 37 4.57 -2.65 6.52
N ARG A 38 5.22 -3.80 6.62
CA ARG A 38 6.50 -3.96 7.34
C ARG A 38 7.59 -3.07 6.74
N TRP A 39 7.73 -3.05 5.43
CA TRP A 39 8.76 -2.28 4.74
C TRP A 39 8.50 -0.77 4.85
N ALA A 40 7.25 -0.33 4.58
CA ALA A 40 6.86 1.07 4.63
C ALA A 40 7.02 1.67 6.03
N SER A 41 6.84 0.85 7.09
CA SER A 41 6.97 1.29 8.49
C SER A 41 8.35 1.08 9.10
N ALA A 42 9.34 0.58 8.35
CA ALA A 42 10.62 0.12 8.93
C ALA A 42 11.40 1.22 9.69
N SER A 43 11.27 2.48 9.30
CA SER A 43 11.88 3.64 9.98
C SER A 43 10.89 4.48 10.79
N ALA A 44 9.64 4.02 10.91
CA ALA A 44 8.60 4.74 11.64
C ALA A 44 8.75 4.54 13.16
N VAL A 45 8.33 5.53 13.94
CA VAL A 45 8.12 5.32 15.38
C VAL A 45 7.02 4.27 15.62
N ALA A 46 7.06 3.57 16.76
CA ALA A 46 6.21 2.39 17.02
C ALA A 46 4.71 2.64 16.76
N SER A 47 4.19 3.80 17.16
CA SER A 47 2.78 4.18 17.02
C SER A 47 2.51 5.17 15.87
N ALA A 48 3.41 5.27 14.90
CA ALA A 48 3.23 6.15 13.75
C ALA A 48 1.93 5.84 13.01
N HIS A 49 1.17 6.87 12.65
CA HIS A 49 -0.02 6.72 11.83
C HIS A 49 0.40 6.35 10.41
N ALA A 50 -0.45 5.61 9.70
CA ALA A 50 -0.25 5.26 8.32
C ALA A 50 -1.26 5.97 7.43
N TYR A 51 -0.85 6.25 6.20
CA TYR A 51 -1.67 6.92 5.21
C TYR A 51 -1.72 6.08 3.95
N LEU A 52 -2.91 5.59 3.63
CA LEU A 52 -3.20 4.85 2.41
C LEU A 52 -4.00 5.73 1.47
N PHE A 53 -3.61 5.77 0.19
CA PHE A 53 -4.38 6.44 -0.86
C PHE A 53 -4.65 5.45 -1.98
N ILE A 54 -5.91 5.22 -2.33
CA ILE A 54 -6.30 4.36 -3.46
C ILE A 54 -6.51 5.21 -4.71
N PHE A 55 -5.99 4.76 -5.83
CA PHE A 55 -6.21 5.31 -7.17
C PHE A 55 -6.52 4.17 -8.15
N GLU A 56 -6.83 4.50 -9.41
CA GLU A 56 -7.11 3.49 -10.46
C GLU A 56 -8.23 2.47 -10.12
N SER A 57 -9.11 2.76 -9.16
CA SER A 57 -10.17 1.84 -8.73
C SER A 57 -11.29 1.62 -9.76
N GLY A 58 -11.25 2.35 -10.88
CA GLY A 58 -12.21 2.27 -11.99
C GLY A 58 -11.69 1.62 -13.26
N ILE A 59 -10.44 1.14 -13.31
CA ILE A 59 -9.83 0.60 -14.54
C ILE A 59 -10.52 -0.69 -14.99
N PHE A 60 -10.87 -1.58 -14.05
CA PHE A 60 -11.50 -2.87 -14.35
C PHE A 60 -12.89 -2.98 -13.69
N PRO A 61 -13.97 -2.48 -14.33
CA PRO A 61 -15.32 -2.55 -13.77
C PRO A 61 -15.81 -3.98 -13.46
N SER A 62 -15.32 -4.99 -14.20
CA SER A 62 -15.64 -6.40 -13.96
C SER A 62 -15.06 -6.95 -12.65
N ALA A 63 -14.06 -6.29 -12.07
CA ALA A 63 -13.43 -6.63 -10.80
C ALA A 63 -13.88 -5.71 -9.66
N ASP A 64 -14.98 -4.96 -9.82
CA ASP A 64 -15.42 -4.00 -8.80
C ASP A 64 -15.95 -4.70 -7.54
N ARG A 65 -15.19 -4.59 -6.45
CA ARG A 65 -15.62 -4.96 -5.09
C ARG A 65 -15.48 -3.80 -4.11
N ARG A 66 -15.77 -2.55 -4.52
CA ARG A 66 -15.73 -1.36 -3.65
C ARG A 66 -16.52 -1.50 -2.36
N VAL A 67 -17.56 -2.35 -2.32
CA VAL A 67 -18.29 -2.67 -1.09
C VAL A 67 -17.39 -3.25 0.01
N LEU A 68 -16.41 -4.09 -0.33
CA LEU A 68 -15.47 -4.66 0.66
C LEU A 68 -14.62 -3.56 1.29
N TYR A 69 -14.10 -2.66 0.46
CA TYR A 69 -13.34 -1.49 0.90
C TYR A 69 -14.17 -0.56 1.79
N GLN A 70 -15.42 -0.28 1.40
CA GLN A 70 -16.35 0.52 2.18
C GLN A 70 -16.67 -0.12 3.53
N CYS A 71 -16.91 -1.44 3.58
CA CYS A 71 -17.14 -2.15 4.84
C CYS A 71 -15.92 -2.09 5.78
N LEU A 72 -14.71 -2.24 5.24
CA LEU A 72 -13.47 -2.13 6.01
C LEU A 72 -13.32 -0.71 6.59
N ARG A 73 -13.53 0.33 5.79
CA ARG A 73 -13.43 1.73 6.24
C ARG A 73 -14.53 2.16 7.20
N ALA A 74 -15.73 1.63 7.04
CA ALA A 74 -16.85 1.91 7.94
C ALA A 74 -16.55 1.47 9.38
N ARG A 75 -15.71 0.44 9.57
CA ARG A 75 -15.20 0.03 10.90
C ARG A 75 -14.47 1.17 11.63
N PHE A 76 -13.85 2.08 10.89
CA PHE A 76 -13.12 3.24 11.40
C PHE A 76 -13.93 4.54 11.30
N GLY A 77 -15.26 4.45 11.12
CA GLY A 77 -16.15 5.61 11.06
C GLY A 77 -16.11 6.39 9.74
N ASN A 78 -15.43 5.87 8.71
CA ASN A 78 -15.45 6.48 7.38
C ASN A 78 -16.48 5.78 6.48
N PHE A 79 -17.53 6.51 6.11
CA PHE A 79 -18.64 6.04 5.28
C PHE A 79 -18.63 6.62 3.86
N GLU A 80 -17.59 7.38 3.53
CA GLU A 80 -17.47 8.01 2.22
C GLU A 80 -17.09 6.98 1.16
N SER A 81 -17.51 7.22 -0.09
CA SER A 81 -17.11 6.37 -1.20
C SER A 81 -15.62 6.57 -1.52
N ILE A 82 -15.02 5.60 -2.21
CA ILE A 82 -13.60 5.68 -2.59
C ILE A 82 -13.34 6.82 -3.58
N GLU A 83 -14.35 7.20 -4.37
CA GLU A 83 -14.30 8.32 -5.31
C GLU A 83 -14.33 9.67 -4.59
N SER A 84 -15.11 9.79 -3.51
CA SER A 84 -15.18 11.01 -2.71
C SER A 84 -14.00 11.15 -1.74
N SER A 85 -13.50 10.03 -1.24
CA SER A 85 -12.49 9.98 -0.17
C SER A 85 -11.53 8.82 -0.41
N PRO A 86 -10.60 8.93 -1.37
CA PRO A 86 -9.66 7.84 -1.72
C PRO A 86 -8.57 7.61 -0.67
N GLY A 87 -8.39 8.57 0.24
CA GLY A 87 -7.42 8.51 1.33
C GLY A 87 -8.01 7.94 2.62
N HIS A 88 -7.20 7.18 3.36
CA HIS A 88 -7.53 6.76 4.72
C HIS A 88 -6.30 6.82 5.61
N GLU A 89 -6.50 7.34 6.82
CA GLU A 89 -5.53 7.34 7.91
C GLU A 89 -5.81 6.12 8.79
N PHE A 90 -4.75 5.40 9.14
CA PHE A 90 -4.78 4.29 10.09
C PHE A 90 -3.91 4.66 11.29
N MET A 91 -4.39 4.41 12.50
CA MET A 91 -3.63 4.57 13.72
C MET A 91 -2.51 3.53 13.78
N GLY A 92 -1.43 3.80 14.54
CA GLY A 92 -0.27 2.89 14.57
C GLY A 92 -0.54 1.46 15.07
N HIS A 93 -1.66 1.24 15.77
CA HIS A 93 -2.11 -0.09 16.21
C HIS A 93 -2.96 -0.83 15.17
N GLU A 94 -3.38 -0.16 14.09
CA GLU A 94 -4.28 -0.66 13.03
C GLU A 94 -3.48 -1.21 11.82
N ARG A 95 -2.26 -1.72 12.06
CA ARG A 95 -1.38 -2.21 10.99
C ARG A 95 -1.95 -3.45 10.28
N ALA A 96 -2.62 -4.33 11.01
CA ALA A 96 -3.26 -5.51 10.45
C ALA A 96 -4.46 -5.12 9.56
N GLU A 97 -5.23 -4.12 9.99
CA GLU A 97 -6.32 -3.52 9.24
C GLU A 97 -5.82 -2.85 7.95
N LEU A 98 -4.73 -2.10 8.01
CA LEU A 98 -4.07 -1.54 6.83
C LEU A 98 -3.65 -2.63 5.85
N ALA A 99 -3.03 -3.71 6.32
CA ALA A 99 -2.65 -4.84 5.48
C ALA A 99 -3.86 -5.49 4.80
N ALA A 100 -4.98 -5.65 5.51
CA ALA A 100 -6.23 -6.18 4.94
C ALA A 100 -6.82 -5.26 3.85
N VAL A 101 -6.74 -3.94 4.02
CA VAL A 101 -7.21 -2.99 2.99
C VAL A 101 -6.28 -3.00 1.77
N ILE A 102 -4.95 -3.11 1.97
CA ILE A 102 -3.98 -3.26 0.89
C ILE A 102 -4.20 -4.57 0.11
N GLU A 103 -4.44 -5.68 0.81
CA GLU A 103 -4.82 -6.95 0.20
C GLU A 103 -6.10 -6.81 -0.64
N CYS A 104 -7.13 -6.15 -0.10
CA CYS A 104 -8.33 -5.84 -0.84
C CYS A 104 -8.03 -5.03 -2.11
N ALA A 105 -7.16 -4.02 -2.06
CA ALA A 105 -6.78 -3.24 -3.24
C ALA A 105 -6.10 -4.10 -4.32
N MET A 106 -5.14 -4.95 -3.92
CA MET A 106 -4.42 -5.83 -4.85
C MET A 106 -5.33 -6.87 -5.51
N LEU A 107 -6.24 -7.50 -4.75
CA LEU A 107 -7.18 -8.49 -5.29
C LEU A 107 -8.17 -7.91 -6.29
N ASN A 108 -8.39 -6.59 -6.26
CA ASN A 108 -9.28 -5.88 -7.18
C ASN A 108 -8.51 -5.08 -8.25
N ALA A 109 -7.19 -5.26 -8.36
CA ALA A 109 -6.33 -4.54 -9.29
C ALA A 109 -6.49 -3.00 -9.19
N TRP A 110 -6.58 -2.49 -7.97
CA TRP A 110 -6.58 -1.05 -7.71
C TRP A 110 -5.15 -0.58 -7.42
N GLY A 111 -4.81 0.60 -7.95
CA GLY A 111 -3.57 1.27 -7.58
C GLY A 111 -3.63 1.85 -6.17
N PHE A 112 -2.52 1.89 -5.46
CA PHE A 112 -2.43 2.55 -4.15
C PHE A 112 -1.04 3.05 -3.82
N THR A 113 -0.97 4.03 -2.92
CA THR A 113 0.25 4.42 -2.22
C THR A 113 0.06 4.32 -0.72
N VAL A 114 1.08 3.84 0.00
CA VAL A 114 1.10 3.77 1.46
C VAL A 114 2.39 4.34 2.03
N GLU A 115 2.25 5.10 3.11
CA GLU A 115 3.35 5.66 3.90
C GLU A 115 3.00 5.70 5.38
N PHE A 116 4.02 5.90 6.23
CA PHE A 116 3.84 6.09 7.66
C PHE A 116 4.37 7.45 8.08
N GLU A 117 3.75 8.07 9.08
CA GLU A 117 4.33 9.23 9.75
C GLU A 117 5.75 8.94 10.19
N THR A 118 6.65 9.92 10.06
CA THR A 118 8.08 9.81 10.41
C THR A 118 8.88 8.78 9.59
N ALA A 119 8.22 7.86 8.89
CA ALA A 119 8.88 6.98 7.96
C ALA A 119 9.26 7.78 6.72
N ALA A 120 10.56 7.94 6.52
CA ALA A 120 11.10 8.44 5.26
C ALA A 120 11.04 7.35 4.16
N ARG A 121 9.90 6.65 4.05
CA ARG A 121 9.66 5.50 3.16
C ARG A 121 8.21 5.48 2.68
N ALA A 122 8.01 5.02 1.45
CA ALA A 122 6.68 4.79 0.89
C ALA A 122 6.69 3.63 -0.12
N VAL A 123 5.53 3.01 -0.31
CA VAL A 123 5.31 1.97 -1.33
C VAL A 123 4.16 2.41 -2.23
N ALA A 124 4.29 2.17 -3.52
CA ALA A 124 3.23 2.34 -4.50
C ALA A 124 3.04 1.04 -5.29
N VAL A 125 1.79 0.71 -5.61
CA VAL A 125 1.43 -0.38 -6.51
C VAL A 125 0.40 0.16 -7.49
N ASP A 126 0.48 -0.18 -8.78
CA ASP A 126 -0.53 0.18 -9.78
C ASP A 126 -1.46 -1.00 -10.13
N HIS A 127 -2.46 -0.75 -10.96
CA HIS A 127 -3.43 -1.78 -11.39
C HIS A 127 -2.81 -2.96 -12.15
N ASP A 128 -1.62 -2.80 -12.75
CA ASP A 128 -0.87 -3.88 -13.40
C ASP A 128 0.01 -4.67 -12.40
N GLY A 129 -0.03 -4.30 -11.12
CA GLY A 129 0.71 -4.92 -10.04
C GLY A 129 2.19 -4.52 -10.00
N GLU A 130 2.60 -3.47 -10.71
CA GLU A 130 3.95 -2.94 -10.62
C GLU A 130 4.19 -2.35 -9.24
N ILE A 131 5.19 -2.88 -8.51
CA ILE A 131 5.53 -2.39 -7.17
C ILE A 131 6.69 -1.40 -7.29
N LYS A 132 6.55 -0.25 -6.64
CA LYS A 132 7.56 0.80 -6.51
C LYS A 132 7.80 1.12 -5.04
N VAL A 133 9.05 1.40 -4.69
CA VAL A 133 9.43 1.87 -3.35
C VAL A 133 10.16 3.20 -3.44
N TRP A 134 9.98 4.02 -2.41
CA TRP A 134 10.69 5.27 -2.22
C TRP A 134 11.30 5.30 -0.83
N ALA A 135 12.52 5.82 -0.71
CA ALA A 135 13.17 6.10 0.57
C ALA A 135 14.05 7.34 0.46
N GLU A 136 14.01 8.22 1.46
CA GLU A 136 14.77 9.49 1.45
C GLU A 136 16.29 9.29 1.47
N SER A 137 16.78 8.23 2.13
CA SER A 137 18.22 7.97 2.31
C SER A 137 18.97 7.58 1.02
N GLY A 138 18.28 7.42 -0.12
CA GLY A 138 18.88 6.95 -1.37
C GLY A 138 19.20 5.46 -1.40
N GLU A 139 18.92 4.71 -0.32
CA GLU A 139 19.16 3.26 -0.20
C GLU A 139 18.01 2.40 -0.76
N ALA A 140 17.00 3.03 -1.36
CA ALA A 140 15.80 2.38 -1.86
C ALA A 140 16.10 1.22 -2.84
N SER A 141 17.20 1.28 -3.61
CA SER A 141 17.58 0.23 -4.56
C SER A 141 17.97 -1.08 -3.89
N THR A 142 18.90 -1.04 -2.93
CA THR A 142 19.34 -2.23 -2.18
C THR A 142 18.17 -2.83 -1.39
N GLU A 143 17.34 -1.98 -0.77
CA GLU A 143 16.18 -2.44 -0.01
C GLU A 143 15.06 -2.99 -0.91
N ALA A 144 14.88 -2.46 -2.12
CA ALA A 144 13.93 -2.97 -3.11
C ALA A 144 14.27 -4.40 -3.54
N GLU A 145 15.56 -4.74 -3.68
CA GLU A 145 15.97 -6.09 -4.02
C GLU A 145 15.65 -7.09 -2.90
N LEU A 146 15.91 -6.70 -1.63
CA LEU A 146 15.58 -7.54 -0.47
C LEU A 146 14.06 -7.72 -0.33
N PHE A 147 13.28 -6.66 -0.52
CA PHE A 147 11.82 -6.73 -0.62
C PHE A 147 11.43 -7.73 -1.70
N ALA A 148 11.90 -7.53 -2.94
CA ALA A 148 11.53 -8.37 -4.08
C ALA A 148 11.87 -9.85 -3.86
N ARG A 149 12.97 -10.17 -3.15
CA ARG A 149 13.33 -11.54 -2.78
C ARG A 149 12.32 -12.14 -1.78
N ARG A 150 11.96 -11.41 -0.73
CA ARG A 150 11.00 -11.86 0.29
C ARG A 150 9.63 -12.16 -0.32
N VAL A 151 9.17 -11.29 -1.20
CA VAL A 151 7.90 -11.48 -1.93
C VAL A 151 7.89 -12.77 -2.75
N ARG A 152 9.00 -13.11 -3.41
CA ARG A 152 9.14 -14.35 -4.18
C ARG A 152 9.32 -15.61 -3.31
N GLY A 153 9.44 -15.46 -1.99
CA GLY A 153 9.71 -16.56 -1.07
C GLY A 153 11.18 -16.89 -0.87
N GLY A 154 12.09 -15.99 -1.22
CA GLY A 154 13.49 -16.06 -0.80
C GLY A 154 13.63 -15.53 0.63
N SER A 155 14.14 -16.38 1.53
CA SER A 155 14.60 -16.00 2.87
C SER A 155 15.84 -15.11 2.84
#